data_AF-A0A6J4FZZ9-F1
#
_entry.id   AF-A0A6J4FZZ9-F1
#
_cell.length_a   1.000
_cell.length_b   1.000
_cell.length_c   1.000
_cell.angle_alpha   90.00
_cell.angle_beta   90.00
_cell.angle_gamma   90.00
#
_symmetry.space_group_name_H-M   'P 1'
#
loop_
_entity.id
_entity.type
_entity.pdbx_description
1 polymer ?
#
loop_
_entity_poly.entity_id
_entity_poly.type
_entity_poly.pdbx_seq_one_letter_code
_entity_poly.pdbx_strand_id
1 'polypeptide(L)'
;MQTGPATKSAPLNAPRDMASHFMECGALDTNLTLAPGARLVITDDLLNGTVGDLAALSMAAIVGRDAMVAKAAVLPLGIAASKLGVADRARYERLFALIEETAFDSGVRESAEAMIHSRFRENQIKELAAEIGGTVGPARQRYRAFLEVVKLLAEKKISEALFLDEFLEFTRAVAGKLDFGIYALCVDRLFVSSQVPIMVKASLCKEVCKYPPLVRKELITNLLSSPKAERELVDYARQEVAKVLTHDQLTEIVLFTTLKLAWAAQRERPQKARA
;
A
#
# COMPACT_ATOMS: atom_id res chain seq x y z
N MET A 1 36.54 -30.70 -1.67
CA MET A 1 35.92 -29.36 -1.80
C MET A 1 34.65 -29.52 -2.62
N GLN A 2 33.49 -29.58 -1.97
CA GLN A 2 32.19 -29.70 -2.63
C GLN A 2 31.66 -28.29 -2.90
N THR A 3 31.42 -27.97 -4.16
CA THR A 3 30.80 -26.73 -4.62
C THR A 3 29.29 -26.81 -4.44
N GLY A 4 28.73 -25.95 -3.60
CA GLY A 4 27.29 -25.85 -3.37
C GLY A 4 26.53 -25.38 -4.61
N PRO A 5 25.23 -25.71 -4.74
CA PRO A 5 24.47 -25.38 -5.93
C PRO A 5 24.18 -23.87 -5.97
N ALA A 6 24.57 -23.24 -7.07
CA ALA A 6 24.23 -21.86 -7.38
C ALA A 6 22.70 -21.69 -7.45
N THR A 7 22.17 -20.78 -6.62
CA THR A 7 20.79 -20.30 -6.72
C THR A 7 20.56 -19.70 -8.10
N LYS A 8 19.76 -20.39 -8.92
CA LYS A 8 19.31 -19.88 -10.22
C LYS A 8 18.47 -18.62 -9.98
N SER A 9 19.02 -17.45 -10.29
CA SER A 9 18.24 -16.23 -10.41
C SER A 9 17.20 -16.41 -11.51
N ALA A 10 15.92 -16.31 -11.16
CA ALA A 10 14.85 -16.36 -12.14
C ALA A 10 14.98 -15.19 -13.13
N PRO A 11 14.74 -15.41 -14.43
CA PRO A 11 14.83 -14.35 -15.43
C PRO A 11 13.78 -13.26 -15.15
N LEU A 12 14.21 -12.00 -15.24
CA LEU A 12 13.43 -10.75 -15.07
C LEU A 12 12.19 -10.60 -15.99
N ASN A 13 11.78 -11.64 -16.71
CA ASN A 13 10.80 -11.61 -17.81
C ASN A 13 9.62 -12.60 -17.65
N ALA A 14 9.48 -13.32 -16.54
CA ALA A 14 8.25 -14.10 -16.30
C ALA A 14 7.10 -13.16 -15.88
N PRO A 15 5.83 -13.43 -16.28
CA PRO A 15 4.68 -12.78 -15.65
C PRO A 15 4.81 -13.01 -14.15
N ARG A 16 5.10 -11.94 -13.39
CA ARG A 16 5.29 -12.06 -11.95
C ARG A 16 3.94 -12.41 -11.35
N ASP A 17 3.83 -13.65 -10.89
CA ASP A 17 2.76 -14.05 -10.00
C ASP A 17 2.70 -13.07 -8.82
N MET A 18 1.49 -12.68 -8.42
CA MET A 18 1.26 -11.62 -7.44
C MET A 18 1.89 -11.97 -6.08
N ALA A 19 1.86 -13.26 -5.71
CA ALA A 19 2.52 -13.74 -4.50
C ALA A 19 4.04 -13.51 -4.54
N SER A 20 4.68 -13.76 -5.68
CA SER A 20 6.10 -13.50 -5.89
C SER A 20 6.43 -12.02 -5.82
N HIS A 21 5.58 -11.17 -6.39
CA HIS A 21 5.73 -9.72 -6.31
C HIS A 21 5.57 -9.20 -4.88
N PHE A 22 4.64 -9.75 -4.09
CA PHE A 22 4.50 -9.40 -2.67
C PHE A 22 5.70 -9.86 -1.84
N MET A 23 6.27 -11.04 -2.12
CA MET A 23 7.55 -11.46 -1.51
C MET A 23 8.66 -10.43 -1.77
N GLU A 24 8.78 -9.95 -3.01
CA GLU A 24 9.76 -8.91 -3.35
C GLU A 24 9.48 -7.59 -2.60
N CYS A 25 8.21 -7.16 -2.52
CA CYS A 25 7.85 -5.98 -1.74
C CYS A 25 8.25 -6.12 -0.26
N GLY A 26 7.99 -7.29 0.34
CA GLY A 26 8.38 -7.60 1.71
C GLY A 26 9.90 -7.60 1.90
N ALA A 27 10.64 -8.21 0.98
CA ALA A 27 12.11 -8.26 1.02
C ALA A 27 12.75 -6.86 0.86
N LEU A 28 12.10 -5.98 0.12
CA LEU A 28 12.51 -4.59 -0.09
C LEU A 28 12.05 -3.64 1.03
N ASP A 29 11.33 -4.14 2.04
CA ASP A 29 10.76 -3.30 3.10
C ASP A 29 9.91 -2.14 2.56
N THR A 30 9.00 -2.47 1.63
CA THR A 30 8.08 -1.51 1.00
C THR A 30 6.63 -2.00 1.07
N ASN A 31 5.70 -1.07 0.89
CA ASN A 31 4.27 -1.39 0.85
C ASN A 31 3.93 -2.22 -0.40
N LEU A 32 2.90 -3.04 -0.28
CA LEU A 32 2.45 -3.90 -1.37
C LEU A 32 1.92 -3.05 -2.54
N THR A 33 2.34 -3.40 -3.76
CA THR A 33 1.86 -2.77 -4.99
C THR A 33 1.25 -3.82 -5.91
N LEU A 34 0.23 -3.44 -6.69
CA LEU A 34 -0.30 -4.30 -7.73
C LEU A 34 0.78 -4.52 -8.80
N ALA A 35 1.04 -5.78 -9.14
CA ALA A 35 2.11 -6.15 -10.05
C ALA A 35 1.79 -5.79 -11.52
N PRO A 36 2.81 -5.37 -12.31
CA PRO A 36 4.09 -4.83 -11.87
C PRO A 36 3.99 -3.32 -11.58
N GLY A 37 4.27 -2.93 -10.33
CA GLY A 37 4.53 -1.54 -9.91
C GLY A 37 3.44 -0.52 -10.23
N ALA A 38 2.16 -0.91 -10.24
CA ALA A 38 1.07 -0.04 -10.65
C ALA A 38 0.73 0.99 -9.56
N ARG A 39 -0.20 0.65 -8.66
CA ARG A 39 -0.53 1.45 -7.48
C ARG A 39 -0.40 0.58 -6.25
N LEU A 40 -0.35 1.20 -5.09
CA LEU A 40 -0.44 0.50 -3.81
C LEU A 40 -1.70 -0.37 -3.77
N VAL A 41 -1.55 -1.57 -3.19
CA VAL A 41 -2.67 -2.43 -2.84
C VAL A 41 -3.44 -1.73 -1.74
N ILE A 42 -4.77 -1.67 -1.92
CA ILE A 42 -5.68 -1.19 -0.87
C ILE A 42 -6.52 -2.36 -0.36
N THR A 43 -7.02 -2.22 0.85
CA THR A 43 -8.04 -3.05 1.50
C THR A 43 -9.15 -3.47 0.53
N ASP A 44 -9.68 -2.55 -0.29
CA ASP A 44 -10.72 -2.87 -1.28
C ASP A 44 -10.26 -3.86 -2.37
N ASP A 45 -8.97 -3.91 -2.71
CA ASP A 45 -8.45 -4.89 -3.69
C ASP A 45 -8.55 -6.32 -3.17
N LEU A 46 -8.37 -6.49 -1.86
CA LEU A 46 -8.42 -7.78 -1.18
C LEU A 46 -9.88 -8.20 -0.93
N LEU A 47 -10.70 -7.24 -0.51
CA LEU A 47 -12.11 -7.50 -0.17
C LEU A 47 -13.01 -7.70 -1.39
N ASN A 48 -12.75 -7.00 -2.50
CA ASN A 48 -13.54 -7.12 -3.72
C ASN A 48 -13.00 -8.17 -4.70
N GLY A 49 -11.90 -8.87 -4.35
CA GLY A 49 -11.35 -9.95 -5.15
C GLY A 49 -10.46 -9.51 -6.32
N THR A 50 -10.02 -8.25 -6.39
CA THR A 50 -8.94 -7.83 -7.30
C THR A 50 -7.67 -8.64 -7.05
N VAL A 51 -7.37 -8.91 -5.78
CA VAL A 51 -6.36 -9.87 -5.33
C VAL A 51 -7.12 -11.08 -4.77
N GLY A 52 -7.44 -12.04 -5.65
CA GLY A 52 -8.20 -13.24 -5.29
C GLY A 52 -7.37 -14.51 -5.13
N ASP A 53 -6.10 -14.49 -5.53
CA ASP A 53 -5.22 -15.66 -5.43
C ASP A 53 -4.85 -15.97 -3.97
N LEU A 54 -4.94 -17.23 -3.58
CA LEU A 54 -4.70 -17.67 -2.20
C LEU A 54 -3.26 -17.42 -1.76
N ALA A 55 -2.28 -17.64 -2.65
CA ALA A 55 -0.88 -17.41 -2.32
C ALA A 55 -0.61 -15.90 -2.17
N ALA A 56 -1.18 -15.07 -3.04
CA ALA A 56 -1.09 -13.61 -2.94
C ALA A 56 -1.73 -13.07 -1.65
N LEU A 57 -2.92 -13.55 -1.28
CA LEU A 57 -3.57 -13.20 -0.02
C LEU A 57 -2.74 -13.62 1.20
N SER A 58 -2.18 -14.83 1.17
CA SER A 58 -1.30 -15.33 2.24
C SER A 58 -0.05 -14.46 2.38
N MET A 59 0.60 -14.15 1.25
CA MET A 59 1.76 -13.27 1.26
C MET A 59 1.41 -11.87 1.74
N ALA A 60 0.26 -11.32 1.33
CA ALA A 60 -0.19 -10.00 1.78
C ALA A 60 -0.42 -9.94 3.29
N ALA A 61 -0.98 -10.99 3.90
CA ALA A 61 -1.13 -11.10 5.34
C ALA A 61 0.24 -11.18 6.06
N ILE A 62 1.20 -11.92 5.51
CA ILE A 62 2.51 -12.13 6.15
C ILE A 62 3.41 -10.90 6.02
N VAL A 63 3.57 -10.37 4.80
CA VAL A 63 4.59 -9.36 4.49
C VAL A 63 4.05 -7.94 4.38
N GLY A 64 2.74 -7.75 4.50
CA GLY A 64 2.11 -6.43 4.41
C GLY A 64 2.61 -5.48 5.50
N ARG A 65 3.12 -4.31 5.10
CA ARG A 65 3.58 -3.25 6.01
C ARG A 65 2.47 -2.31 6.46
N ASP A 66 1.40 -2.24 5.69
CA ASP A 66 0.17 -1.57 6.08
C ASP A 66 -0.70 -2.57 6.87
N ALA A 67 -0.93 -2.27 8.14
CA ALA A 67 -1.70 -3.13 9.04
C ALA A 67 -3.14 -3.36 8.55
N MET A 68 -3.79 -2.35 7.95
CA MET A 68 -5.15 -2.48 7.43
C MET A 68 -5.18 -3.38 6.21
N VAL A 69 -4.22 -3.24 5.30
CA VAL A 69 -4.08 -4.10 4.11
C VAL A 69 -3.76 -5.53 4.52
N ALA A 70 -2.81 -5.73 5.44
CA ALA A 70 -2.41 -7.05 5.92
C ALA A 70 -3.58 -7.76 6.64
N LYS A 71 -4.31 -7.06 7.51
CA LYS A 71 -5.52 -7.58 8.16
C LYS A 71 -6.64 -7.88 7.14
N ALA A 72 -6.84 -7.01 6.14
CA ALA A 72 -7.83 -7.25 5.09
C ALA A 72 -7.54 -8.50 4.26
N ALA A 73 -6.28 -8.91 4.13
CA ALA A 73 -5.91 -10.14 3.44
C ALA A 73 -6.31 -11.41 4.23
N VAL A 74 -6.42 -11.33 5.56
CA VAL A 74 -6.85 -12.44 6.42
C VAL A 74 -8.33 -12.79 6.22
N LEU A 75 -9.17 -11.80 5.94
CA LEU A 75 -10.62 -11.99 5.79
C LEU A 75 -11.02 -12.99 4.69
N PRO A 76 -10.62 -12.83 3.41
CA PRO A 76 -10.98 -13.78 2.37
C PRO A 76 -10.43 -15.19 2.67
N LEU A 77 -9.28 -15.32 3.33
CA LEU A 77 -8.73 -16.60 3.78
C LEU A 77 -9.64 -17.25 4.83
N GLY A 78 -10.09 -16.49 5.82
CA GLY A 78 -11.01 -16.98 6.86
C GLY A 78 -12.39 -17.34 6.31
N ILE A 79 -12.91 -16.53 5.38
CA ILE A 79 -14.17 -16.82 4.67
C ILE A 79 -14.04 -18.12 3.89
N ALA A 80 -12.93 -18.34 3.18
CA ALA A 80 -12.69 -19.59 2.46
C ALA A 80 -12.64 -20.79 3.42
N ALA A 81 -11.96 -20.67 4.56
CA ALA A 81 -11.89 -21.71 5.58
C ALA A 81 -13.25 -22.03 6.22
N SER A 82 -14.08 -21.01 6.45
CA SER A 82 -15.42 -21.17 7.07
C SER A 82 -16.37 -22.02 6.24
N LYS A 83 -16.22 -22.00 4.92
CA LYS A 83 -17.04 -22.76 3.96
C LYS A 83 -16.62 -24.22 3.83
N LEU A 84 -15.48 -24.61 4.39
CA LEU A 84 -14.95 -25.97 4.31
C LEU A 84 -15.41 -26.83 5.50
N GLY A 85 -15.57 -28.12 5.23
CA GLY A 85 -15.76 -29.14 6.25
C GLY A 85 -14.53 -29.33 7.13
N VAL A 86 -14.68 -30.02 8.27
CA VAL A 86 -13.64 -30.18 9.29
C VAL A 86 -12.36 -30.82 8.73
N ALA A 87 -12.47 -31.81 7.84
CA ALA A 87 -11.32 -32.51 7.27
C ALA A 87 -10.49 -31.62 6.32
N ASP A 88 -11.14 -30.73 5.55
CA ASP A 88 -10.48 -29.87 4.56
C ASP A 88 -9.93 -28.58 5.18
N ARG A 89 -10.34 -28.28 6.42
CA ARG A 89 -9.95 -27.08 7.18
C ARG A 89 -8.53 -27.13 7.73
N ALA A 90 -7.96 -28.32 7.93
CA ALA A 90 -6.61 -28.50 8.46
C ALA A 90 -5.53 -27.76 7.64
N ARG A 91 -5.74 -27.58 6.33
CA ARG A 91 -4.82 -26.78 5.49
C ARG A 91 -4.86 -25.30 5.87
N TYR A 92 -6.04 -24.75 6.16
CA TYR A 92 -6.19 -23.36 6.56
C TYR A 92 -5.73 -23.13 8.00
N GLU A 93 -5.93 -24.08 8.91
CA GLU A 93 -5.36 -24.00 10.27
C GLU A 93 -3.83 -23.90 10.22
N ARG A 94 -3.17 -24.73 9.40
CA ARG A 94 -1.71 -24.62 9.20
C ARG A 94 -1.29 -23.30 8.58
N LEU A 95 -2.05 -22.78 7.61
CA LEU A 95 -1.77 -21.48 6.99
C LEU A 95 -1.89 -20.35 8.02
N PHE A 96 -2.95 -20.36 8.84
CA PHE A 96 -3.16 -19.34 9.85
C PHE A 96 -2.11 -19.42 10.96
N ALA A 97 -1.67 -20.62 11.34
CA ALA A 97 -0.54 -20.78 12.27
C ALA A 97 0.76 -20.19 11.70
N LEU A 98 1.01 -20.37 10.39
CA LEU A 98 2.14 -19.72 9.74
C LEU A 98 2.01 -18.19 9.74
N ILE A 99 0.81 -17.65 9.50
CA ILE A 99 0.56 -16.21 9.55
C ILE A 99 0.77 -15.69 10.98
N GLU A 100 0.27 -16.39 11.99
CA GLU A 100 0.47 -16.07 13.40
C GLU A 100 1.96 -16.03 13.79
N GLU A 101 2.76 -16.98 13.30
CA GLU A 101 4.19 -17.05 13.63
C GLU A 101 5.02 -16.01 12.88
N THR A 102 4.67 -15.72 11.61
CA THR A 102 5.58 -15.02 10.68
C THR A 102 5.12 -13.64 10.24
N ALA A 103 3.87 -13.24 10.49
CA ALA A 103 3.38 -11.94 10.02
C ALA A 103 4.10 -10.79 10.73
N PHE A 104 4.46 -9.77 9.94
CA PHE A 104 5.18 -8.62 10.45
C PHE A 104 4.35 -7.76 11.41
N ASP A 105 3.05 -7.61 11.17
CA ASP A 105 2.14 -6.86 12.02
C ASP A 105 1.63 -7.72 13.18
N SER A 106 1.68 -7.21 14.43
CA SER A 106 1.18 -7.96 15.59
C SER A 106 -0.33 -8.16 15.59
N GLY A 107 -1.09 -7.17 15.10
CA GLY A 107 -2.54 -7.27 15.02
C GLY A 107 -3.00 -8.32 14.01
N VAL A 108 -2.23 -8.57 12.95
CA VAL A 108 -2.47 -9.69 12.02
C VAL A 108 -2.24 -11.03 12.71
N ARG A 109 -1.19 -11.15 13.54
CA ARG A 109 -0.91 -12.36 14.31
C ARG A 109 -2.05 -12.68 15.28
N GLU A 110 -2.50 -11.68 16.04
CA GLU A 110 -3.66 -11.77 16.93
C GLU A 110 -4.94 -12.16 16.16
N SER A 111 -5.16 -11.57 14.98
CA SER A 111 -6.31 -11.91 14.12
C SER A 111 -6.25 -13.36 13.64
N ALA A 112 -5.06 -13.87 13.33
CA ALA A 112 -4.86 -15.24 12.89
C ALA A 112 -5.11 -16.24 14.04
N GLU A 113 -4.58 -15.97 15.22
CA GLU A 113 -4.80 -16.74 16.45
C GLU A 113 -6.31 -16.82 16.78
N ALA A 114 -7.00 -15.68 16.78
CA ALA A 114 -8.45 -15.62 17.04
C ALA A 114 -9.28 -16.43 16.02
N MET A 115 -8.85 -16.46 14.76
CA MET A 115 -9.50 -17.25 13.71
C MET A 115 -9.32 -18.76 13.92
N ILE A 116 -8.14 -19.19 14.36
CA ILE A 116 -7.88 -20.60 14.73
C ILE A 116 -8.73 -20.98 15.94
N HIS A 117 -8.70 -20.19 17.02
CA HIS A 117 -9.44 -20.45 18.25
C HIS A 117 -10.95 -20.49 18.04
N SER A 118 -11.49 -19.59 17.21
CA SER A 118 -12.91 -19.58 16.85
C SER A 118 -13.30 -20.68 15.85
N ARG A 119 -12.35 -21.46 15.34
CA ARG A 119 -12.53 -22.43 14.25
C ARG A 119 -13.20 -21.80 13.03
N PHE A 120 -12.76 -20.60 12.64
CA PHE A 120 -13.27 -19.83 11.50
C PHE A 120 -14.78 -19.60 11.52
N ARG A 121 -15.35 -19.34 12.71
CA ARG A 121 -16.78 -19.00 12.85
C ARG A 121 -17.08 -17.67 12.17
N GLU A 122 -18.24 -17.58 11.52
CA GLU A 122 -18.69 -16.36 10.82
C GLU A 122 -18.72 -15.13 11.73
N ASN A 123 -19.03 -15.27 13.02
CA ASN A 123 -19.07 -14.15 13.95
C ASN A 123 -17.68 -13.49 14.11
N GLN A 124 -16.61 -14.29 14.21
CA GLN A 124 -15.24 -13.78 14.31
C GLN A 124 -14.84 -13.05 13.01
N ILE A 125 -15.26 -13.60 11.87
CA ILE A 125 -15.01 -13.00 10.55
C ILE A 125 -15.72 -11.63 10.45
N LYS A 126 -16.98 -11.56 10.92
CA LYS A 126 -17.76 -10.32 10.92
C LYS A 126 -17.16 -9.25 11.86
N GLU A 127 -16.65 -9.68 13.02
CA GLU A 127 -15.97 -8.79 13.97
C GLU A 127 -14.69 -8.20 13.36
N LEU A 128 -13.81 -9.04 12.80
CA LEU A 128 -12.61 -8.58 12.10
C LEU A 128 -12.95 -7.65 10.92
N ALA A 129 -14.01 -7.94 10.17
CA ALA A 129 -14.49 -7.08 9.09
C ALA A 129 -14.99 -5.71 9.59
N ALA A 130 -15.60 -5.66 10.78
CA ALA A 130 -16.01 -4.42 11.41
C ALA A 130 -14.80 -3.60 11.89
N GLU A 131 -13.76 -4.24 12.43
CA GLU A 131 -12.52 -3.58 12.87
C GLU A 131 -11.75 -2.93 11.71
N ILE A 132 -11.65 -3.62 10.57
CA ILE A 132 -11.03 -3.08 9.34
C ILE A 132 -11.85 -1.89 8.79
N GLY A 133 -13.02 -1.64 9.37
CA GLY A 133 -13.83 -0.45 9.12
C GLY A 133 -14.69 -0.56 7.88
N GLY A 134 -14.88 -1.76 7.31
CA GLY A 134 -15.70 -2.00 6.11
C GLY A 134 -15.55 -0.94 5.01
N THR A 135 -16.56 -0.80 4.16
CA THR A 135 -16.60 0.23 3.10
C THR A 135 -16.92 1.65 3.62
N VAL A 136 -17.21 1.83 4.92
CA VAL A 136 -17.78 3.08 5.50
C VAL A 136 -17.31 3.42 6.94
N GLY A 137 -16.07 3.08 7.32
CA GLY A 137 -15.53 3.46 8.63
C GLY A 137 -15.33 4.98 8.82
N PRO A 138 -15.18 5.48 10.07
CA PRO A 138 -15.01 6.91 10.34
C PRO A 138 -13.85 7.57 9.56
N ALA A 139 -12.74 6.86 9.37
CA ALA A 139 -11.62 7.34 8.58
C ALA A 139 -11.96 7.48 7.08
N ARG A 140 -12.77 6.56 6.52
CA ARG A 140 -13.29 6.66 5.15
C ARG A 140 -14.32 7.79 5.01
N GLN A 141 -15.11 8.07 6.04
CA GLN A 141 -16.01 9.22 6.07
C GLN A 141 -15.22 10.53 6.07
N ARG A 142 -14.17 10.63 6.91
CA ARG A 142 -13.29 11.81 6.92
C ARG A 142 -12.56 11.98 5.58
N TYR A 143 -12.15 10.89 4.93
CA TYR A 143 -11.63 10.92 3.56
C TYR A 143 -12.63 11.48 2.55
N ARG A 144 -13.88 10.99 2.54
CA ARG A 144 -14.93 11.54 1.66
C ARG A 144 -15.18 13.02 1.91
N ALA A 145 -15.26 13.44 3.17
CA ALA A 145 -15.39 14.85 3.54
C ALA A 145 -14.20 15.68 3.04
N PHE A 146 -12.97 15.16 3.15
CA PHE A 146 -11.78 15.84 2.64
C PHE A 146 -11.80 15.98 1.10
N LEU A 147 -12.33 15.00 0.36
CA LEU A 147 -12.48 15.14 -1.09
C LEU A 147 -13.38 16.32 -1.49
N GLU A 148 -14.40 16.65 -0.69
CA GLU A 148 -15.21 17.86 -0.91
C GLU A 148 -14.39 19.14 -0.68
N VAL A 149 -13.49 19.15 0.31
CA VAL A 149 -12.56 20.28 0.51
C VAL A 149 -11.62 20.46 -0.69
N VAL A 150 -11.09 19.36 -1.25
CA VAL A 150 -10.29 19.39 -2.49
C VAL A 150 -11.08 19.97 -3.66
N LYS A 151 -12.36 19.61 -3.78
CA LYS A 151 -13.25 20.16 -4.80
C LYS A 151 -13.47 21.67 -4.61
N LEU A 152 -13.69 22.12 -3.37
CA LEU A 152 -13.80 23.55 -3.06
C LEU A 152 -12.52 24.33 -3.39
N LEU A 153 -11.34 23.74 -3.17
CA LEU A 153 -10.07 24.33 -3.58
C LEU A 153 -9.98 24.46 -5.11
N ALA A 154 -10.31 23.39 -5.83
CA ALA A 154 -10.31 23.38 -7.29
C ALA A 154 -11.28 24.42 -7.89
N GLU A 155 -12.41 24.64 -7.23
CA GLU A 155 -13.40 25.67 -7.55
C GLU A 155 -13.03 27.08 -7.05
N LYS A 156 -11.85 27.24 -6.40
CA LYS A 156 -11.35 28.49 -5.80
C LYS A 156 -12.30 29.10 -4.77
N LYS A 157 -13.09 28.26 -4.10
CA LYS A 157 -14.06 28.66 -3.06
C LYS A 157 -13.45 28.73 -1.66
N ILE A 158 -12.25 28.20 -1.48
CA ILE A 158 -11.47 28.28 -0.24
C ILE A 158 -10.06 28.80 -0.53
N SER A 159 -9.42 29.36 0.49
CA SER A 159 -8.03 29.81 0.40
C SER A 159 -7.05 28.64 0.49
N GLU A 160 -5.83 28.85 -0.04
CA GLU A 160 -4.73 27.87 0.06
C GLU A 160 -4.36 27.55 1.51
N ALA A 161 -4.36 28.57 2.38
CA ALA A 161 -4.07 28.39 3.81
C ALA A 161 -5.12 27.51 4.50
N LEU A 162 -6.41 27.78 4.27
CA LEU A 162 -7.49 26.98 4.84
C LEU A 162 -7.43 25.52 4.36
N PHE A 163 -7.10 25.31 3.08
CA PHE A 163 -6.91 23.96 2.56
C PHE A 163 -5.76 23.21 3.26
N LEU A 164 -4.64 23.89 3.51
CA LEU A 164 -3.49 23.26 4.20
C LEU A 164 -3.86 22.88 5.63
N ASP A 165 -4.58 23.72 6.35
CA ASP A 165 -5.07 23.43 7.70
C ASP A 165 -5.99 22.20 7.69
N GLU A 166 -6.94 22.14 6.75
CA GLU A 166 -7.81 20.98 6.55
C GLU A 166 -7.05 19.71 6.17
N PHE A 167 -6.01 19.82 5.34
CA PHE A 167 -5.16 18.68 4.98
C PHE A 167 -4.39 18.14 6.20
N LEU A 168 -3.87 19.03 7.05
CA LEU A 168 -3.19 18.65 8.29
C LEU A 168 -4.15 17.95 9.26
N GLU A 169 -5.34 18.50 9.44
CA GLU A 169 -6.37 17.91 10.29
C GLU A 169 -6.82 16.55 9.76
N PHE A 170 -7.10 16.46 8.45
CA PHE A 170 -7.40 15.22 7.76
C PHE A 170 -6.32 14.17 8.01
N THR A 171 -5.06 14.50 7.77
CA THR A 171 -3.92 13.58 7.96
C THR A 171 -3.88 13.06 9.39
N ARG A 172 -4.01 13.94 10.39
CA ARG A 172 -4.02 13.54 11.81
C ARG A 172 -5.21 12.64 12.15
N ALA A 173 -6.38 12.92 11.58
CA ALA A 173 -7.60 12.17 11.85
C ALA A 173 -7.55 10.73 11.28
N VAL A 174 -6.86 10.53 10.15
CA VAL A 174 -6.81 9.24 9.45
C VAL A 174 -5.53 8.43 9.67
N ALA A 175 -4.49 9.03 10.25
CA ALA A 175 -3.23 8.35 10.55
C ALA A 175 -3.45 7.05 11.33
N GLY A 176 -2.97 5.93 10.78
CA GLY A 176 -3.10 4.58 11.37
C GLY A 176 -4.52 4.00 11.39
N LYS A 177 -5.52 4.73 10.88
CA LYS A 177 -6.94 4.31 10.84
C LYS A 177 -7.48 4.15 9.42
N LEU A 178 -6.80 4.78 8.46
CA LEU A 178 -7.05 4.61 7.04
C LEU A 178 -5.88 3.83 6.44
N ASP A 179 -6.25 2.95 5.52
CA ASP A 179 -5.33 2.34 4.57
C ASP A 179 -4.43 3.40 3.91
N PHE A 180 -3.13 3.21 4.06
CA PHE A 180 -2.11 4.09 3.55
C PHE A 180 -2.11 4.16 2.03
N GLY A 181 -2.47 3.09 1.33
CA GLY A 181 -2.65 3.10 -0.13
C GLY A 181 -3.77 4.05 -0.57
N ILE A 182 -4.88 4.14 0.17
CA ILE A 182 -5.95 5.12 -0.09
C ILE A 182 -5.44 6.55 0.15
N TYR A 183 -4.74 6.75 1.27
CA TYR A 183 -4.15 8.05 1.61
C TYR A 183 -3.13 8.50 0.55
N ALA A 184 -2.18 7.63 0.18
CA ALA A 184 -1.16 7.89 -0.81
C ALA A 184 -1.78 8.20 -2.19
N LEU A 185 -2.80 7.45 -2.61
CA LEU A 185 -3.53 7.73 -3.84
C LEU A 185 -4.18 9.13 -3.82
N CYS A 186 -4.67 9.58 -2.67
CA CYS A 186 -5.19 10.93 -2.50
C CYS A 186 -4.10 11.97 -2.73
N VAL A 187 -2.94 11.81 -2.08
CA VAL A 187 -1.80 12.71 -2.20
C VAL A 187 -1.28 12.75 -3.65
N ASP A 188 -1.16 11.59 -4.31
CA ASP A 188 -0.73 11.49 -5.70
C ASP A 188 -1.68 12.25 -6.64
N ARG A 189 -3.00 12.15 -6.41
CA ARG A 189 -4.00 12.90 -7.18
C ARG A 189 -3.89 14.40 -6.97
N LEU A 190 -3.58 14.85 -5.75
CA LEU A 190 -3.35 16.27 -5.47
C LEU A 190 -2.13 16.79 -6.23
N PHE A 191 -1.03 16.04 -6.25
CA PHE A 191 0.18 16.45 -6.98
C PHE A 191 -0.02 16.47 -8.49
N VAL A 192 -0.79 15.53 -9.05
CA VAL A 192 -1.00 15.41 -10.50
C VAL A 192 -2.12 16.34 -11.01
N SER A 193 -3.06 16.77 -10.17
CA SER A 193 -4.20 17.59 -10.60
C SER A 193 -3.77 18.97 -11.08
N SER A 194 -4.13 19.34 -12.32
CA SER A 194 -3.91 20.69 -12.87
C SER A 194 -4.79 21.76 -12.23
N GLN A 195 -5.81 21.37 -11.47
CA GLN A 195 -6.72 22.28 -10.78
C GLN A 195 -6.16 22.77 -9.43
N VAL A 196 -5.16 22.08 -8.89
CA VAL A 196 -4.51 22.45 -7.62
C VAL A 196 -3.34 23.39 -7.94
N PRO A 197 -3.26 24.59 -7.33
CA PRO A 197 -2.15 25.50 -7.55
C PRO A 197 -0.79 24.90 -7.16
N ILE A 198 0.27 25.21 -7.93
CA ILE A 198 1.61 24.69 -7.67
C ILE A 198 2.15 25.07 -6.28
N MET A 199 1.78 26.24 -5.76
CA MET A 199 2.16 26.71 -4.42
C MET A 199 1.57 25.85 -3.31
N VAL A 200 0.34 25.37 -3.48
CA VAL A 200 -0.29 24.40 -2.57
C VAL A 200 0.48 23.08 -2.63
N LYS A 201 0.80 22.58 -3.82
CA LYS A 201 1.57 21.33 -4.00
C LYS A 201 2.96 21.42 -3.36
N ALA A 202 3.66 22.55 -3.53
CA ALA A 202 4.95 22.79 -2.88
C ALA A 202 4.84 22.77 -1.35
N SER A 203 3.78 23.37 -0.80
CA SER A 203 3.50 23.37 0.65
C SER A 203 3.16 21.97 1.17
N LEU A 204 2.38 21.19 0.43
CA LEU A 204 2.11 19.78 0.73
C LEU A 204 3.39 18.95 0.71
N CYS A 205 4.27 19.15 -0.29
CA CYS A 205 5.55 18.45 -0.37
C CYS A 205 6.43 18.74 0.85
N LYS A 206 6.50 20.00 1.30
CA LYS A 206 7.20 20.39 2.53
C LYS A 206 6.65 19.70 3.76
N GLU A 207 5.33 19.56 3.85
CA GLU A 207 4.71 18.87 4.97
C GLU A 207 5.01 17.37 4.96
N VAL A 208 4.91 16.72 3.79
CA VAL A 208 5.28 15.31 3.60
C VAL A 208 6.73 15.05 4.02
N CYS A 209 7.65 16.01 3.80
CA CYS A 209 9.04 15.88 4.26
C CYS A 209 9.19 15.74 5.79
N LYS A 210 8.18 16.11 6.58
CA LYS A 210 8.17 15.98 8.05
C LYS A 210 7.62 14.64 8.53
N TYR A 211 7.03 13.84 7.66
CA TYR A 211 6.41 12.58 8.03
C TYR A 211 7.46 11.52 8.44
N PRO A 212 7.04 10.46 9.15
CA PRO A 212 7.91 9.34 9.49
C PRO A 212 8.63 8.77 8.26
N PRO A 213 9.87 8.27 8.39
CA PRO A 213 10.70 7.88 7.25
C PRO A 213 10.03 6.97 6.22
N LEU A 214 9.31 5.93 6.67
CA LEU A 214 8.62 4.98 5.78
C LEU A 214 7.51 5.65 4.96
N VAL A 215 6.69 6.48 5.59
CA VAL A 215 5.58 7.21 4.95
C VAL A 215 6.13 8.22 3.95
N ARG A 216 7.12 9.01 4.39
CA ARG A 216 7.76 10.03 3.58
C ARG A 216 8.45 9.43 2.37
N LYS A 217 9.22 8.34 2.55
CA LYS A 217 9.87 7.60 1.47
C LYS A 217 8.85 7.28 0.37
N GLU A 218 7.74 6.65 0.74
CA GLU A 218 6.75 6.20 -0.24
C GLU A 218 6.11 7.36 -1.01
N LEU A 219 5.66 8.41 -0.32
CA LEU A 219 4.98 9.56 -0.94
C LEU A 219 5.92 10.38 -1.84
N ILE A 220 7.16 10.61 -1.39
CA ILE A 220 8.15 11.32 -2.19
C ILE A 220 8.56 10.48 -3.40
N THR A 221 8.79 9.18 -3.23
CA THR A 221 9.07 8.28 -4.36
C THR A 221 7.93 8.27 -5.37
N ASN A 222 6.66 8.27 -4.96
CA ASN A 222 5.53 8.36 -5.88
C ASN A 222 5.53 9.67 -6.67
N LEU A 223 5.75 10.81 -6.00
CA LEU A 223 5.87 12.10 -6.67
C LEU A 223 6.99 12.10 -7.71
N LEU A 224 8.18 11.61 -7.34
CA LEU A 224 9.37 11.62 -8.21
C LEU A 224 9.31 10.62 -9.36
N SER A 225 8.51 9.56 -9.25
CA SER A 225 8.31 8.55 -10.29
C SER A 225 7.03 8.78 -11.11
N SER A 226 6.22 9.79 -10.78
CA SER A 226 4.97 10.07 -11.49
C SER A 226 5.24 10.72 -12.85
N PRO A 227 4.84 10.09 -13.98
CA PRO A 227 4.99 10.70 -15.30
C PRO A 227 4.02 11.86 -15.54
N LYS A 228 3.02 12.04 -14.66
CA LYS A 228 1.99 13.07 -14.77
C LYS A 228 2.24 14.26 -13.85
N ALA A 229 3.23 14.20 -12.97
CA ALA A 229 3.59 15.32 -12.12
C ALA A 229 4.26 16.43 -12.94
N GLU A 230 3.95 17.68 -12.61
CA GLU A 230 4.57 18.84 -13.24
C GLU A 230 6.08 18.87 -12.95
N ARG A 231 6.90 19.14 -13.98
CA ARG A 231 8.36 19.10 -13.86
C ARG A 231 8.89 20.06 -12.79
N GLU A 232 8.30 21.24 -12.71
CA GLU A 232 8.66 22.27 -11.73
C GLU A 232 8.44 21.78 -10.29
N LEU A 233 7.36 21.03 -10.04
CA LEU A 233 7.10 20.41 -8.75
C LEU A 233 8.09 19.29 -8.44
N VAL A 234 8.45 18.47 -9.44
CA VAL A 234 9.45 17.40 -9.28
C VAL A 234 10.82 17.99 -8.96
N ASP A 235 11.24 19.03 -9.66
CA ASP A 235 12.51 19.71 -9.44
C ASP A 235 12.55 20.38 -8.07
N TYR A 236 11.45 21.02 -7.67
CA TYR A 236 11.27 21.55 -6.31
C TYR A 236 11.40 20.46 -5.25
N ALA A 237 10.69 19.34 -5.41
CA ALA A 237 10.73 18.24 -4.46
C ALA A 237 12.14 17.67 -4.30
N ARG A 238 12.90 17.52 -5.40
CA ARG A 238 14.31 17.09 -5.33
C ARG A 238 15.16 18.03 -4.49
N GLN A 239 15.01 19.34 -4.69
CA GLN A 239 15.75 20.34 -3.91
C GLN A 239 15.33 20.34 -2.45
N GLU A 240 14.04 20.21 -2.15
CA GLU A 240 13.54 20.26 -0.78
C GLU A 240 13.96 19.03 0.03
N VAL A 241 13.84 17.85 -0.57
CA VAL A 241 14.27 16.58 0.05
C VAL A 241 15.79 16.61 0.28
N ALA A 242 16.58 17.16 -0.64
CA ALA A 242 18.03 17.30 -0.48
C ALA A 242 18.46 18.22 0.68
N LYS A 243 17.60 19.17 1.09
CA LYS A 243 17.88 20.06 2.22
C LYS A 243 17.57 19.42 3.58
N VAL A 244 16.57 18.54 3.62
CA VAL A 244 15.98 18.07 4.89
C VAL A 244 16.40 16.64 5.24
N LEU A 245 16.73 15.82 4.24
CA LEU A 245 17.02 14.40 4.44
C LEU A 245 18.51 14.09 4.53
N THR A 246 18.84 13.02 5.22
CA THR A 246 20.22 12.50 5.28
C THR A 246 20.61 11.86 3.94
N HIS A 247 21.92 11.68 3.74
CA HIS A 247 22.45 11.04 2.52
C HIS A 247 21.87 9.64 2.30
N ASP A 248 21.74 8.84 3.36
CA ASP A 248 21.21 7.48 3.27
C ASP A 248 19.73 7.48 2.85
N GLN A 249 18.93 8.38 3.43
CA GLN A 249 17.51 8.53 3.08
C GLN A 249 17.32 9.00 1.63
N LEU A 250 18.18 9.91 1.16
CA LEU A 250 18.18 10.35 -0.23
C LEU A 250 18.53 9.21 -1.18
N THR A 251 19.55 8.44 -0.84
CA THR A 251 19.99 7.27 -1.62
C THR A 251 18.85 6.27 -1.74
N GLU A 252 18.17 5.97 -0.64
CA GLU A 252 17.01 5.10 -0.63
C GLU A 252 15.91 5.61 -1.57
N ILE A 253 15.51 6.88 -1.44
CA ILE A 253 14.48 7.48 -2.33
C ILE A 253 14.89 7.39 -3.79
N VAL A 254 16.16 7.65 -4.14
CA VAL A 254 16.66 7.57 -5.51
C VAL A 254 16.57 6.14 -6.05
N LEU A 255 17.01 5.15 -5.27
CA LEU A 255 16.97 3.74 -5.65
C LEU A 255 15.53 3.27 -5.86
N PHE A 256 14.62 3.59 -4.93
CA PHE A 256 13.19 3.23 -5.06
C PHE A 256 12.51 3.95 -6.23
N THR A 257 12.85 5.21 -6.48
CA THR A 257 12.33 5.96 -7.64
C THR A 257 12.77 5.27 -8.93
N THR A 258 14.03 4.86 -9.00
CA THR A 258 14.60 4.18 -10.17
C THR A 258 13.94 2.82 -10.38
N LEU A 259 13.71 2.06 -9.30
CA LEU A 259 13.01 0.78 -9.33
C LEU A 259 11.57 0.92 -9.82
N LYS A 260 10.80 1.89 -9.30
CA LYS A 260 9.42 2.13 -9.74
C LYS A 260 9.34 2.53 -11.21
N LEU A 261 10.25 3.39 -11.67
CA LEU A 261 10.35 3.74 -13.09
C LEU A 261 10.68 2.51 -13.96
N ALA A 262 11.57 1.63 -13.50
CA ALA A 262 11.88 0.39 -14.20
C ALA A 262 10.67 -0.57 -14.27
N TRP A 263 9.90 -0.71 -13.18
CA TRP A 263 8.66 -1.48 -13.18
C TRP A 263 7.62 -0.90 -14.13
N ALA A 264 7.43 0.42 -14.14
CA ALA A 264 6.52 1.10 -15.05
C ALA A 264 6.90 0.84 -16.52
N ALA A 265 8.19 0.93 -16.85
CA ALA A 265 8.71 0.65 -18.19
C ALA A 265 8.51 -0.82 -18.62
N GLN A 266 8.55 -1.77 -17.68
CA GLN A 266 8.25 -3.18 -17.98
C GLN A 266 6.78 -3.40 -18.34
N ARG A 267 5.86 -2.66 -17.70
CA ARG A 267 4.42 -2.73 -18.00
C ARG A 267 4.08 -2.27 -19.41
N GLU A 268 4.82 -1.30 -19.93
CA GLU A 268 4.62 -0.74 -21.28
C GLU A 268 5.22 -1.61 -22.39
N ARG A 269 6.02 -2.63 -22.05
CA ARG A 269 6.53 -3.58 -23.05
C ARG A 269 5.40 -4.52 -23.48
N PRO A 270 5.09 -4.64 -24.78
CA PRO A 270 4.14 -5.62 -25.27
C PRO A 270 4.55 -7.01 -24.79
N GLN A 271 3.65 -7.73 -24.14
CA GLN A 271 3.82 -9.17 -23.92
C GLN A 271 3.95 -9.80 -25.30
N LYS A 272 5.18 -10.12 -25.73
CA LYS A 272 5.38 -10.98 -26.90
C LYS A 272 4.71 -12.31 -26.57
N ALA A 273 3.54 -12.53 -27.17
CA ALA A 273 2.87 -13.81 -27.20
C ALA A 273 3.90 -14.85 -27.68
N ARG A 274 4.32 -15.72 -26.78
CA ARG A 274 5.00 -16.95 -27.15
C ARG A 274 3.90 -17.95 -27.47
N ALA A 275 3.69 -18.14 -28.77
CA ALA A 275 3.13 -19.36 -29.33
C ALA A 275 4.01 -20.56 -28.99
#